data_AF-A0A089Z076-F1
#
_entry.id   AF-A0A089Z076-F1
#
_cell.length_a   1.000
_cell.length_b   1.000
_cell.length_c   1.000
_cell.angle_alpha   90.00
_cell.angle_beta   90.00
_cell.angle_gamma   90.00
#
_symmetry.space_group_name_H-M   'P 1'
#
loop_
_entity.id
_entity.type
_entity.pdbx_description
1 polymer ?
#
loop_
_entity_poly.entity_id
_entity_poly.type
_entity_poly.pdbx_seq_one_letter_code
_entity_poly.pdbx_strand_id
1 'polypeptide(L)' 'MPELPDLPAPDPSDDGSRPETDAERRRRRARFLRELAEARELRDRVQPRRAKAARLRHAMRMRTFRW' A
#
# COMPACT_ATOMS: atom_id res chain seq x y z
N MET A 1 31.70 -28.38 -7.44
CA MET A 1 30.52 -27.83 -6.75
C MET A 1 30.96 -26.52 -6.11
N PRO A 2 30.40 -25.35 -6.45
CA PRO A 2 30.72 -24.12 -5.72
C PRO A 2 30.03 -24.15 -4.35
N GLU A 3 30.83 -23.92 -3.30
CA GLU A 3 30.39 -23.79 -1.91
C GLU A 3 29.45 -22.58 -1.77
N LEU A 4 28.29 -22.79 -1.14
CA LEU A 4 27.31 -21.73 -0.86
C LEU A 4 27.70 -21.05 0.46
N PRO A 5 27.87 -19.72 0.51
CA PRO A 5 28.30 -19.04 1.74
C PRO A 5 27.27 -19.14 2.86
N ASP A 6 27.76 -19.33 4.08
CA ASP A 6 26.99 -19.47 5.32
C ASP A 6 26.31 -18.14 5.66
N LEU A 7 25.00 -18.07 5.41
CA LEU A 7 24.19 -16.91 5.75
C LEU A 7 23.88 -16.96 7.26
N PRO A 8 24.12 -15.89 8.03
CA PRO A 8 23.83 -15.88 9.45
C PRO A 8 22.35 -16.18 9.67
N ALA A 9 22.07 -17.10 10.60
CA ALA A 9 20.72 -17.46 10.99
C ALA A 9 19.91 -16.20 11.37
N PRO A 10 18.64 -16.11 10.95
CA PRO A 10 17.80 -14.98 11.29
C PRO A 10 17.74 -14.80 12.81
N ASP A 11 18.02 -13.58 13.25
CA ASP A 11 17.99 -13.18 14.66
C ASP A 11 16.59 -13.46 15.25
N PRO A 12 16.46 -14.21 16.36
CA PRO A 12 15.19 -14.47 17.01
C PRO A 12 14.52 -13.19 17.58
N SER A 13 15.19 -12.05 17.49
CA SER A 13 14.63 -10.72 17.74
C SER A 13 13.73 -10.20 16.61
N ASP A 14 13.48 -11.00 15.57
CA ASP A 14 12.40 -10.75 14.60
C ASP A 14 11.02 -10.84 15.29
N ASP A 15 10.65 -9.72 15.91
CA ASP A 15 9.31 -9.39 16.40
C ASP A 15 8.23 -9.51 15.29
N GLY A 16 8.62 -9.81 14.05
CA GLY A 16 7.75 -10.20 12.94
C GLY A 16 7.11 -11.60 13.06
N SER A 17 7.53 -12.45 14.01
CA SER A 17 7.04 -13.83 14.13
C SER A 17 5.87 -14.02 15.11
N ARG A 18 5.47 -12.97 15.85
CA ARG A 18 4.18 -12.97 16.57
C ARG A 18 3.07 -12.65 15.55
N PRO A 19 1.94 -13.38 15.52
CA PRO A 19 0.83 -13.03 14.67
C PRO A 19 0.38 -11.62 15.06
N GLU A 20 0.76 -10.65 14.25
CA GLU A 20 0.42 -9.26 14.46
C GLU A 20 -1.08 -9.19 14.71
N THR A 21 -1.47 -8.68 15.88
CA THR A 21 -2.87 -8.74 16.27
C THR A 21 -3.71 -8.04 15.21
N ASP A 22 -4.91 -8.55 14.93
CA ASP A 22 -5.82 -7.93 13.95
C ASP A 22 -6.03 -6.43 14.20
N ALA A 23 -5.86 -5.99 15.45
CA ALA A 23 -5.88 -4.60 15.86
C ALA A 23 -4.67 -3.79 15.34
N GLU A 24 -3.46 -4.32 15.45
CA GLU A 24 -2.23 -3.68 14.96
C GLU A 24 -2.20 -3.59 13.44
N ARG A 25 -2.58 -4.68 12.74
CA ARG A 25 -2.69 -4.69 11.29
C ARG A 25 -3.68 -3.64 10.79
N ARG A 26 -4.83 -3.51 11.47
CA ARG A 26 -5.81 -2.45 11.18
C ARG A 26 -5.24 -1.06 11.43
N ARG A 27 -4.48 -0.86 12.52
CA ARG A 27 -3.81 0.42 12.81
C ARG A 27 -2.78 0.78 11.73
N ARG A 28 -1.94 -0.17 11.31
CA ARG A 28 -0.97 0.01 10.22
C ARG A 28 -1.67 0.34 8.90
N ARG A 29 -2.71 -0.42 8.55
CA ARG A 29 -3.52 -0.19 7.35
C ARG A 29 -4.17 1.18 7.37
N ALA A 30 -4.74 1.61 8.50
CA ALA A 30 -5.37 2.92 8.62
C ALA A 30 -4.35 4.06 8.43
N ARG A 31 -3.13 3.93 8.96
CA ARG A 31 -2.04 4.89 8.70
C ARG A 31 -1.68 4.93 7.22
N PHE A 32 -1.43 3.78 6.63
CA PHE A 32 -1.06 3.66 5.21
C PHE A 32 -2.14 4.24 4.28
N LEU A 33 -3.42 3.97 4.55
CA LEU A 33 -4.52 4.52 3.76
C LEU A 33 -4.60 6.05 3.84
N ARG A 34 -4.25 6.64 4.99
CA ARG A 34 -4.14 8.10 5.12
C ARG A 34 -2.99 8.66 4.30
N GLU A 35 -1.80 8.08 4.43
CA GLU A 35 -0.62 8.49 3.65
C GLU A 35 -0.84 8.33 2.15
N LEU A 36 -1.52 7.26 1.72
CA LEU A 36 -1.89 7.03 0.33
C LEU A 36 -2.85 8.11 -0.20
N ALA A 37 -3.82 8.52 0.63
CA ALA A 37 -4.75 9.59 0.27
C ALA A 37 -4.02 10.94 0.15
N GLU A 38 -3.12 11.24 1.08
CA GLU A 38 -2.33 12.48 1.08
C GLU A 38 -1.40 12.55 -0.14
N ALA A 39 -0.67 11.47 -0.44
CA ALA A 39 0.17 11.40 -1.63
C ALA A 39 -0.63 11.54 -2.93
N ARG A 40 -1.86 11.00 -2.96
CA ARG A 40 -2.76 11.14 -4.11
C ARG A 40 -3.23 12.58 -4.28
N GLU A 41 -3.53 13.28 -3.19
CA GLU A 41 -3.90 14.69 -3.23
C GLU A 41 -2.74 15.57 -3.71
N LEU A 42 -1.53 15.31 -3.22
CA LEU A 42 -0.33 16.01 -3.69
C LEU A 42 -0.14 15.83 -5.21
N ARG A 43 -0.32 14.61 -5.71
CA ARG A 43 -0.25 14.33 -7.16
C ARG A 43 -1.36 15.05 -7.93
N ASP A 44 -2.55 15.18 -7.37
CA ASP A 44 -3.67 15.89 -8.00
C ASP A 44 -3.37 17.39 -8.15
N ARG A 45 -2.64 17.99 -7.20
CA ARG A 45 -2.16 19.39 -7.28
C ARG A 45 -1.08 19.55 -8.35
N VAL A 46 -0.14 18.62 -8.43
CA VAL A 46 0.98 18.69 -9.40
C VAL A 46 0.51 18.40 -10.84
N GLN A 47 -0.54 17.59 -11.03
CA GLN A 47 -1.00 17.19 -12.37
C GLN A 47 -2.53 17.32 -12.51
N PRO A 48 -3.07 18.56 -12.55
CA PRO A 48 -4.51 18.81 -12.53
C PRO A 48 -5.25 18.17 -13.71
N ARG A 49 -4.62 18.12 -14.89
CA ARG A 49 -5.18 17.45 -16.08
C ARG A 49 -5.36 15.95 -15.87
N ARG A 50 -4.35 15.27 -15.32
CA ARG A 50 -4.40 13.82 -15.07
C ARG A 50 -5.38 13.49 -13.95
N ALA A 51 -5.46 14.33 -12.92
CA ALA A 51 -6.44 14.22 -11.84
C ALA A 51 -7.88 14.26 -12.38
N LYS A 52 -8.22 15.28 -13.18
CA LYS A 52 -9.56 15.42 -13.79
C LYS A 52 -9.91 14.21 -14.66
N ALA A 53 -8.99 13.77 -15.51
CA ALA A 53 -9.20 12.61 -16.37
C ALA A 53 -9.39 11.31 -15.56
N ALA A 54 -8.66 11.13 -14.46
CA ALA A 54 -8.83 9.99 -13.57
C ALA A 54 -10.21 9.97 -12.89
N ARG A 55 -10.70 11.14 -12.46
CA ARG A 55 -12.05 11.28 -11.87
C ARG A 55 -13.13 10.94 -12.88
N LEU A 56 -13.05 11.46 -14.11
CA LEU A 56 -14.00 11.13 -15.18
C LEU A 56 -13.99 9.64 -15.50
N ARG A 57 -12.81 9.04 -15.69
CA ARG A 57 -12.69 7.60 -15.95
C ARG A 57 -13.28 6.76 -14.82
N HIS A 58 -13.07 7.16 -13.57
CA HIS A 58 -13.65 6.48 -12.42
C HIS A 58 -15.18 6.57 -12.45
N ALA A 59 -15.76 7.76 -12.64
CA ALA A 59 -17.20 7.93 -12.74
C ALA A 59 -17.81 7.10 -13.89
N MET A 60 -17.17 7.10 -15.06
CA MET A 60 -17.61 6.29 -16.20
C MET A 60 -17.53 4.80 -15.90
N ARG A 61 -16.48 4.34 -15.21
CA ARG A 61 -16.36 2.95 -14.77
C ARG A 61 -17.45 2.56 -13.78
N MET A 62 -17.76 3.44 -12.81
CA MET A 62 -18.83 3.20 -11.84
C MET A 62 -20.21 3.16 -12.49
N ARG A 63 -20.44 3.97 -13.54
CA ARG A 63 -21.72 4.02 -14.28
C ARG A 63 -22.10 2.69 -14.92
N THR A 64 -21.13 1.92 -15.38
CA THR A 64 -21.37 0.65 -16.09
C THR A 64 -20.90 -0.56 -15.29
N PHE A 65 -20.51 -0.37 -14.04
CA PHE A 65 -20.06 -1.47 -13.18
C PHE A 65 -21.25 -2.37 -12.82
N ARG A 66 -21.06 -3.69 -12.95
CA ARG A 66 -22.07 -4.70 -12.66
C ARG A 66 -21.39 -5.84 -11.87
N TRP A 67 -22.06 -6.30 -10.81
CA TRP A 67 -21.53 -7.21 -9.79
C TRP A 67 -21.36 -8.65 -10.30
#